data_AF-A0A925SZB4-F1
#
_entry.id   AF-A0A925SZB4-F1
#
_cell.length_a   1.000
_cell.length_b   1.000
_cell.length_c   1.000
_cell.angle_alpha   90.00
_cell.angle_beta   90.00
_cell.angle_gamma   90.00
#
_symmetry.space_group_name_H-M   'P 1'
#
loop_
_entity.id
_entity.type
_entity.pdbx_description
1 polymer ?
#
loop_
_entity_poly.entity_id
_entity_poly.type
_entity_poly.pdbx_seq_one_letter_code
_entity_poly.pdbx_strand_id
1 'polypeptide(L)' 'MRELNVGIVGGGIAGLSTAIFLARDGHRVDVFERAREIPPAGAGLLL' A
#
# COMPACT_ATOMS: atom_id res chain seq x y z
N MET A 1 14.28 14.27 -3.13
CA MET A 1 13.02 14.75 -3.77
C MET A 1 12.25 15.60 -2.77
N ARG A 2 11.25 16.38 -3.21
CA ARG A 2 10.38 17.11 -2.27
C ARG A 2 9.39 16.12 -1.64
N GLU A 3 9.14 16.24 -0.34
CA GLU A 3 8.11 15.46 0.35
C GLU A 3 6.73 15.71 -0.30
N LEU A 4 5.93 14.66 -0.42
CA LEU A 4 4.56 14.70 -0.96
C LEU A 4 3.63 14.02 0.04
N ASN A 5 2.37 14.46 0.06
CA ASN A 5 1.28 13.77 0.74
C ASN A 5 0.52 12.92 -0.29
N VAL A 6 0.52 11.60 -0.11
CA VAL A 6 -0.02 10.64 -1.08
C VAL A 6 -1.13 9.81 -0.44
N GLY A 7 -2.31 9.83 -1.06
CA GLY A 7 -3.41 8.93 -0.74
C GLY A 7 -3.43 7.72 -1.69
N ILE A 8 -3.47 6.51 -1.16
CA ILE A 8 -3.60 5.26 -1.93
C ILE A 8 -4.94 4.61 -1.60
N VAL A 9 -5.74 4.30 -2.62
CA VAL A 9 -7.03 3.62 -2.46
C VAL A 9 -6.88 2.16 -2.89
N GLY A 10 -7.01 1.25 -1.92
CA GLY A 10 -6.82 -0.20 -2.07
C GLY A 10 -5.59 -0.71 -1.31
N GLY A 11 -5.81 -1.63 -0.36
CA GLY A 11 -4.82 -2.28 0.49
C GLY A 11 -4.38 -3.66 0.00
N GLY A 12 -4.52 -3.93 -1.30
CA GLY A 12 -3.99 -5.14 -1.94
C GLY A 12 -2.46 -5.09 -2.14
N ILE A 13 -1.89 -6.12 -2.76
CA ILE A 13 -0.44 -6.26 -2.99
C ILE A 13 0.15 -5.02 -3.67
N ALA A 14 -0.48 -4.55 -4.75
CA ALA A 14 -0.02 -3.38 -5.49
C ALA A 14 -0.06 -2.11 -4.61
N GLY A 15 -1.19 -1.85 -3.95
CA GLY A 15 -1.36 -0.66 -3.11
C GLY A 15 -0.37 -0.61 -1.94
N LEU A 16 -0.18 -1.72 -1.23
CA LEU A 16 0.78 -1.81 -0.13
C LEU A 16 2.23 -1.74 -0.63
N SER A 17 2.55 -2.36 -1.77
CA SER A 17 3.90 -2.27 -2.36
C SER A 17 4.23 -0.83 -2.77
N THR A 18 3.29 -0.13 -3.39
CA THR A 18 3.42 1.29 -3.72
C THR A 18 3.55 2.15 -2.47
N ALA A 19 2.76 1.88 -1.42
CA ALA A 19 2.85 2.59 -0.15
C ALA A 19 4.24 2.46 0.48
N ILE A 20 4.77 1.23 0.52
CA ILE A 20 6.12 0.95 1.06
C ILE A 20 7.19 1.66 0.23
N PHE A 21 7.09 1.62 -1.10
CA PHE A 21 8.03 2.29 -1.98
C PHE A 21 8.07 3.81 -1.71
N LEU A 22 6.91 4.48 -1.71
CA LEU A 22 6.82 5.92 -1.53
C LEU A 22 7.18 6.36 -0.09
N ALA A 23 6.81 5.58 0.92
CA ALA A 23 7.21 5.86 2.29
C ALA A 23 8.74 5.76 2.48
N ARG A 24 9.39 4.78 1.83
CA ARG A 24 10.86 4.66 1.83
C ARG A 24 11.55 5.79 1.07
N ASP A 25 10.90 6.36 0.07
CA ASP A 25 11.38 7.54 -0.67
C ASP A 25 11.16 8.86 0.10
N GLY A 26 10.57 8.80 1.30
CA GLY A 26 10.42 9.93 2.22
C GLY A 26 9.12 10.70 2.07
N HIS A 27 8.09 10.12 1.44
CA HIS A 27 6.77 10.73 1.33
C HIS A 27 5.84 10.34 2.48
N ARG A 28 4.88 11.22 2.81
CA ARG A 28 3.79 10.91 3.73
C ARG A 28 2.70 10.17 2.97
N VAL A 29 2.39 8.95 3.39
CA VAL A 29 1.46 8.07 2.68
C VAL A 29 0.32 7.64 3.60
N ASP A 30 -0.91 7.81 3.15
CA ASP A 30 -2.13 7.30 3.80
C ASP A 30 -2.80 6.27 2.86
N VAL A 31 -3.10 5.07 3.38
CA VAL A 31 -3.75 3.98 2.62
C VAL A 31 -5.18 3.79 3.10
N PHE A 32 -6.12 3.75 2.16
CA PHE A 32 -7.54 3.54 2.40
C PHE A 32 -7.97 2.19 1.84
N GLU A 33 -8.46 1.30 2.70
CA GLU A 33 -9.00 -0.01 2.32
C GLU A 33 -10.41 -0.15 2.88
N ARG A 34 -11.29 -0.77 2.09
CA ARG A 34 -12.67 -1.06 2.49
C ARG A 34 -12.72 -2.22 3.49
N ALA A 35 -11.87 -3.23 3.30
CA ALA A 35 -11.77 -4.37 4.18
C ALA A 35 -11.25 -3.94 5.56
N ARG A 36 -11.91 -4.42 6.62
CA ARG A 36 -11.50 -4.15 8.01
C ARG A 36 -10.22 -4.88 8.40
N GLU A 37 -9.98 -6.02 7.77
CA GLU A 37 -8.83 -6.88 7.95
C GLU A 37 -8.35 -7.31 6.56
N ILE A 38 -7.08 -7.70 6.43
CA ILE A 38 -6.54 -8.28 5.21
C ILE A 38 -6.62 -9.80 5.39
N PRO A 39 -7.70 -10.47 4.95
CA PRO A 39 -7.79 -11.92 5.05
C PRO A 39 -6.74 -12.56 4.14
N PRO A 40 -6.27 -13.78 4.47
CA PRO A 40 -5.48 -14.56 3.53
C PRO A 40 -6.26 -14.71 2.22
N ALA A 41 -5.69 -14.24 1.11
CA ALA A 41 -6.36 -14.26 -0.20
C ALA A 41 -6.58 -15.69 -0.74
N GLY A 42 -6.03 -16.72 -0.08
CA GLY A 42 -6.16 -18.14 -0.45
C GLY A 42 -5.44 -18.54 -1.74
N ALA A 43 -4.96 -17.58 -2.52
CA ALA A 43 -4.14 -17.81 -3.71
C ALA A 43 -2.66 -17.66 -3.35
N GLY A 44 -1.91 -18.76 -3.42
CA GLY A 44 -0.46 -18.73 -3.24
C GLY A 44 0.18 -17.79 -4.26
N LEU A 45 0.96 -16.83 -3.79
CA LEU A 45 1.75 -15.93 -4.63
C LEU A 45 3.17 -16.50 -4.70
N LEU A 46 3.60 -16.88 -5.90
CA LEU A 46 5.00 -17.21 -6.18
C LEU A 46 5.68 -15.94 -6.73
N LEU A 47 6.82 -15.56 -6.12
CA LEU A 47 7.69 -14.48 -6.55
C LEU A 47 8.93 -15.06 -7.22
#